data_AF-C7DI99-F1
#
_entry.id   AF-C7DI99-F1
#
_cell.length_a   1.000
_cell.length_b   1.000
_cell.length_c   1.000
_cell.angle_alpha   90.00
_cell.angle_beta   90.00
_cell.angle_gamma   90.00
#
_symmetry.space_group_name_H-M   'P 1'
#
loop_
_entity.id
_entity.type
_entity.pdbx_description
1 polymer ?
#
loop_
_entity_poly.entity_id
_entity_poly.type
_entity_poly.pdbx_seq_one_letter_code
_entity_poly.pdbx_strand_id
1 'polypeptide(L)'
;MLYNYIAIVFFSLFAIFIPASFLFTSWLLRDKIPSNPVKNAPYESGEIPIGNSRDIDIEYLPYFLLFIPFEIVAVLAIVWASQAHTIGFDSGLYILGLTVISMLLAFAGYRIISDKYV
;
A
#
# COMPACT_ATOMS: atom_id res chain seq x y z
N MET A 1 -25.26 15.09 -9.69
CA MET A 1 -23.87 14.71 -9.98
C MET A 1 -23.00 14.73 -8.72
N LEU A 2 -22.68 15.89 -8.10
CA LEU A 2 -21.83 15.91 -6.88
C LEU A 2 -22.54 15.37 -5.61
N TYR A 3 -23.85 15.59 -5.49
CA TYR A 3 -24.65 15.11 -4.35
C TYR A 3 -24.56 13.59 -4.13
N ASN A 4 -24.33 12.79 -5.18
CA ASN A 4 -24.19 11.34 -5.07
C ASN A 4 -22.96 10.90 -4.26
N TYR A 5 -21.97 11.79 -4.11
CA TYR A 5 -20.75 11.53 -3.36
C TYR A 5 -20.81 12.04 -1.92
N ILE A 6 -21.91 12.69 -1.51
CA ILE A 6 -22.03 13.28 -0.18
C ILE A 6 -21.87 12.20 0.91
N ALA A 7 -22.41 11.00 0.67
CA ALA A 7 -22.26 9.86 1.56
C ALA A 7 -20.80 9.43 1.73
N ILE A 8 -20.01 9.43 0.64
CA ILE A 8 -18.59 9.08 0.67
C ILE A 8 -17.80 10.14 1.44
N VAL A 9 -18.10 11.42 1.23
CA VAL A 9 -17.46 12.51 1.96
C VAL A 9 -17.73 12.39 3.46
N PHE A 10 -18.99 12.21 3.86
CA PHE A 10 -19.32 12.01 5.28
C PHE A 10 -18.67 10.75 5.84
N PHE A 11 -18.70 9.63 5.10
CA PHE A 11 -18.05 8.40 5.52
C PHE A 11 -16.55 8.59 5.77
N SER A 12 -15.83 9.22 4.83
CA SER A 12 -14.40 9.50 4.99
C SER A 12 -14.12 10.44 6.17
N LEU A 13 -14.97 11.44 6.38
CA LEU A 13 -14.87 12.32 7.56
C LEU A 13 -15.04 11.53 8.85
N PHE A 14 -16.04 10.67 8.97
CA PHE A 14 -16.23 9.83 10.16
C PHE A 14 -15.10 8.82 10.35
N ALA A 15 -14.62 8.21 9.27
CA ALA A 15 -13.53 7.24 9.31
C ALA A 15 -12.23 7.82 9.88
N ILE A 16 -11.98 9.12 9.66
CA ILE A 16 -10.84 9.84 10.23
C ILE A 16 -11.18 10.41 11.62
N PHE A 17 -12.36 11.02 11.75
CA PHE A 17 -12.80 11.71 12.95
C PHE A 17 -12.90 10.77 14.16
N ILE A 18 -13.43 9.55 13.98
CA ILE A 18 -13.64 8.62 15.08
C ILE A 18 -12.29 8.20 15.71
N PRO A 19 -11.30 7.64 14.97
CA PRO A 19 -9.98 7.35 15.53
C PRO A 19 -9.29 8.59 16.10
N ALA A 20 -9.38 9.73 15.42
CA ALA A 20 -8.79 10.98 15.90
C ALA A 20 -9.42 11.42 17.24
N SER A 21 -10.73 11.29 17.40
CA SER A 21 -11.44 11.63 18.64
C SER A 21 -11.03 10.73 19.80
N PHE A 22 -10.79 9.44 19.54
CA PHE A 22 -10.31 8.50 20.55
C PHE A 22 -8.88 8.81 20.97
N LEU A 23 -7.98 9.07 20.01
CA LEU A 23 -6.61 9.50 20.30
C LEU A 23 -6.58 10.84 21.05
N PHE A 24 -7.42 11.79 20.65
CA PHE A 24 -7.53 13.10 21.30
C PHE A 24 -8.06 12.99 22.73
N THR A 25 -9.09 12.19 22.95
CA THR A 25 -9.65 11.94 24.29
C THR A 25 -8.64 11.21 25.17
N SER A 26 -7.95 10.20 24.63
CA SER A 26 -6.85 9.51 25.33
C SER A 26 -5.73 10.49 25.71
N TRP A 27 -5.32 11.38 24.81
CA TRP A 27 -4.33 12.41 25.09
C TRP A 27 -4.79 13.41 26.17
N LEU A 28 -6.08 13.79 26.17
CA LEU A 28 -6.65 14.71 27.15
C LEU A 28 -6.74 14.10 28.55
N LEU A 29 -7.11 12.82 28.65
CA LEU A 29 -7.28 12.09 29.92
C LEU A 29 -5.98 11.50 30.45
N ARG A 30 -4.93 11.38 29.62
CA ARG A 30 -3.64 10.79 30.02
C ARG A 30 -2.96 11.60 31.12
N ASP A 31 -2.43 10.89 32.12
CA ASP A 31 -1.55 11.49 33.13
C ASP A 31 -0.28 12.09 32.51
N LYS A 32 -0.02 13.36 32.82
CA LYS A 32 1.15 14.12 32.37
C LYS A 32 2.36 13.81 33.25
N ILE A 33 2.88 12.58 33.13
CA ILE A 33 4.08 12.13 33.84
C ILE A 33 5.33 12.70 33.12
N PRO A 34 6.36 13.17 33.86
CA PRO A 34 7.61 13.63 33.28
C PRO A 34 8.24 12.59 32.34
N SER A 35 8.91 13.09 31.30
CA SER A 35 9.62 12.26 30.33
C SER A 35 10.66 11.37 31.03
N ASN A 36 10.60 10.06 30.80
CA ASN A 36 11.54 9.09 31.35
C ASN A 36 12.39 8.53 30.20
N PRO A 37 13.74 8.63 30.25
CA PRO A 37 14.64 8.08 29.23
C PRO A 37 14.38 6.60 28.91
N VAL A 38 14.04 5.80 29.92
CA VAL A 38 13.72 4.38 29.76
C VAL A 38 12.40 4.17 29.00
N LYS A 39 11.40 5.02 29.21
CA LYS A 39 10.10 4.93 28.49
C LYS A 39 10.20 5.35 27.03
N ASN A 40 11.22 6.14 26.68
CA ASN A 40 11.44 6.63 25.33
C ASN A 40 12.55 5.87 24.59
N ALA A 41 13.19 4.89 25.25
CA ALA A 41 14.17 4.03 24.62
C ALA A 41 13.47 2.96 23.77
N PRO A 42 14.10 2.47 22.68
CA PRO A 42 13.63 1.29 21.95
C PRO A 42 13.47 0.09 22.89
N TYR A 43 12.51 -0.77 22.59
CA TYR A 43 12.32 -2.02 23.33
C TYR A 43 13.34 -3.08 22.84
N GLU A 44 14.26 -3.48 23.72
CA GLU A 44 15.35 -4.44 23.43
C GLU A 44 15.24 -5.73 24.29
N SER A 45 14.01 -6.16 24.61
CA SER A 45 13.76 -7.36 25.43
C SER A 45 14.47 -7.40 26.80
N GLY A 46 14.85 -6.23 27.33
CA GLY A 46 15.54 -6.09 28.62
C GLY A 46 17.06 -5.96 28.52
N GLU A 47 17.63 -6.04 27.32
CA GLU A 47 19.07 -5.87 27.09
C GLU A 47 19.45 -4.42 26.80
N ILE A 48 20.73 -4.09 27.00
CA ILE A 48 21.28 -2.80 26.59
C ILE A 48 21.43 -2.83 25.05
N PRO A 49 21.00 -1.79 24.31
CA PRO A 49 21.18 -1.76 22.87
C PRO A 49 22.66 -1.88 22.51
N ILE A 50 23.00 -2.90 21.72
CA ILE A 50 24.36 -3.15 21.24
C ILE A 50 24.33 -3.12 19.72
N GLY A 51 25.24 -2.34 19.11
CA GLY A 51 25.32 -2.20 17.66
C GLY A 51 24.54 -1.00 17.11
N ASN A 52 24.33 -1.00 15.80
CA ASN A 52 23.64 0.06 15.07
C ASN A 52 22.39 -0.51 14.40
N SER A 53 21.25 0.14 14.56
CA SER A 53 19.95 -0.29 14.03
C SER A 53 19.74 0.04 12.55
N ARG A 54 20.81 0.03 11.74
CA ARG A 54 20.82 0.62 10.39
C ARG A 54 20.91 -0.35 9.23
N ASP A 55 20.70 -1.63 9.45
CA ASP A 55 20.56 -2.58 8.36
C ASP A 55 19.09 -2.55 7.93
N ILE A 56 18.77 -1.65 6.99
CA ILE A 56 17.48 -1.67 6.30
C ILE A 56 17.61 -2.67 5.17
N ASP A 57 17.06 -3.85 5.38
CA ASP A 57 17.05 -4.88 4.37
C ASP A 57 16.14 -4.46 3.20
N ILE A 58 16.71 -4.44 1.98
CA ILE A 58 16.01 -4.11 0.74
C ILE A 58 15.28 -5.32 0.14
N GLU A 59 15.10 -6.37 0.92
CA GLU A 59 14.42 -7.62 0.59
C GLU A 59 13.00 -7.40 0.08
N TYR A 60 12.34 -6.33 0.52
CA TYR A 60 10.98 -5.98 0.12
C TYR A 60 10.91 -5.21 -1.21
N LEU A 61 12.03 -4.66 -1.69
CA LEU A 61 12.07 -3.84 -2.91
C LEU A 61 11.59 -4.61 -4.17
N PRO A 62 11.98 -5.88 -4.40
CA PRO A 62 11.45 -6.66 -5.53
C PRO A 62 9.93 -6.78 -5.54
N TYR A 63 9.27 -6.85 -4.37
CA TYR A 63 7.82 -6.93 -4.28
C TYR A 63 7.14 -5.62 -4.71
N PHE A 64 7.69 -4.46 -4.33
CA PHE A 64 7.21 -3.16 -4.82
C PHE A 64 7.39 -3.01 -6.33
N LEU A 65 8.51 -3.50 -6.85
CA LEU A 65 8.82 -3.46 -8.28
C LEU A 65 7.93 -4.38 -9.12
N LEU A 66 7.38 -5.45 -8.54
CA LEU A 66 6.35 -6.28 -9.17
C LEU A 66 4.95 -5.64 -9.04
N PHE A 67 4.63 -5.11 -7.85
CA PHE A 67 3.28 -4.61 -7.52
C PHE A 67 2.89 -3.39 -8.35
N ILE A 68 3.78 -2.39 -8.48
CA ILE A 68 3.45 -1.12 -9.14
C ILE A 68 3.09 -1.30 -10.63
N PRO A 69 3.88 -2.02 -11.46
CA PRO A 69 3.50 -2.28 -12.85
C PRO A 69 2.24 -3.12 -12.96
N PHE A 70 2.04 -4.09 -12.06
CA PHE A 70 0.83 -4.91 -12.03
C PHE A 70 -0.44 -4.09 -11.76
N GLU A 71 -0.40 -3.10 -10.86
CA GLU A 71 -1.52 -2.17 -10.61
C GLU A 71 -1.94 -1.42 -11.87
N ILE A 72 -0.99 -0.96 -12.70
CA ILE A 72 -1.29 -0.29 -13.98
C ILE A 72 -2.06 -1.24 -14.90
N VAL A 73 -1.64 -2.50 -14.98
CA VAL A 73 -2.29 -3.54 -15.78
C VAL A 73 -3.70 -3.83 -15.27
N ALA A 74 -3.89 -3.89 -13.95
CA ALA A 74 -5.20 -4.10 -13.33
C ALA A 74 -6.17 -2.95 -13.65
N VAL A 75 -5.73 -1.69 -13.56
CA VAL A 75 -6.54 -0.53 -13.93
C VAL A 75 -6.97 -0.60 -15.40
N LEU A 76 -6.06 -0.92 -16.32
CA LEU A 76 -6.38 -1.09 -17.73
C LEU A 76 -7.40 -2.20 -17.96
N ALA A 77 -7.26 -3.33 -17.25
CA ALA A 77 -8.19 -4.44 -17.31
C ALA A 77 -9.59 -4.06 -16.78
N ILE A 78 -9.68 -3.29 -15.69
CA ILE A 78 -10.95 -2.83 -15.11
C ILE A 78 -11.65 -1.85 -16.06
N VAL A 79 -10.93 -0.89 -16.63
CA VAL A 79 -11.48 0.09 -17.58
C VAL A 79 -11.98 -0.62 -18.85
N TRP A 80 -11.27 -1.63 -19.32
CA TRP A 80 -11.76 -2.46 -20.41
C TRP A 80 -12.99 -3.27 -20.01
N ALA A 81 -12.98 -3.91 -18.85
CA ALA A 81 -14.06 -4.77 -18.38
C ALA A 81 -15.39 -4.01 -18.28
N SER A 82 -15.37 -2.73 -17.92
CA SER A 82 -16.58 -1.89 -17.88
C SER A 82 -17.22 -1.68 -19.25
N GLN A 83 -16.43 -1.76 -20.34
CA GLN A 83 -16.89 -1.57 -21.72
C GLN A 83 -16.90 -2.86 -22.54
N ALA A 84 -16.56 -4.00 -21.94
CA ALA A 84 -16.38 -5.28 -22.65
C ALA A 84 -17.61 -5.71 -23.47
N HIS A 85 -18.82 -5.35 -23.02
CA HIS A 85 -20.07 -5.64 -23.72
C HIS A 85 -20.31 -4.81 -24.99
N THR A 86 -19.58 -3.71 -25.16
CA THR A 86 -19.78 -2.73 -26.25
C THR A 86 -18.74 -2.81 -27.36
N ILE A 87 -17.65 -3.54 -27.12
CA ILE A 87 -16.51 -3.65 -28.04
C ILE A 87 -16.53 -4.99 -28.78
N GLY A 88 -15.94 -5.02 -29.98
CA GLY A 88 -15.81 -6.25 -30.76
C GLY A 88 -14.89 -7.27 -30.08
N PHE A 89 -15.11 -8.55 -30.38
CA PHE A 89 -14.32 -9.67 -29.85
C PHE A 89 -12.81 -9.50 -30.11
N ASP A 90 -12.44 -8.98 -31.28
CA ASP A 90 -11.04 -8.71 -31.65
C ASP A 90 -10.37 -7.72 -30.69
N SER A 91 -11.07 -6.65 -30.30
CA SER A 91 -10.58 -5.69 -29.30
C SER A 91 -10.39 -6.31 -27.92
N GLY A 92 -11.27 -7.25 -27.54
CA GLY A 92 -11.12 -8.05 -26.33
C GLY A 92 -9.86 -8.89 -26.33
N LEU A 93 -9.53 -9.52 -27.48
CA LEU A 93 -8.30 -10.31 -27.62
C LEU A 93 -7.04 -9.45 -27.53
N TYR A 94 -7.03 -8.25 -28.12
CA TYR A 94 -5.87 -7.35 -28.01
C TYR A 94 -5.62 -6.90 -26.57
N ILE A 95 -6.68 -6.59 -25.83
CA ILE A 95 -6.55 -6.13 -24.45
C ILE A 95 -6.16 -7.29 -23.52
N LEU A 96 -6.76 -8.47 -23.70
CA LEU A 96 -6.33 -9.68 -23.01
C LEU A 96 -4.84 -9.97 -23.26
N GLY A 97 -4.41 -9.88 -24.53
CA GLY A 97 -3.00 -10.04 -24.92
C GLY A 97 -2.10 -9.03 -24.23
N LEU A 98 -2.48 -7.74 -24.21
CA LEU A 98 -1.74 -6.68 -23.53
C LEU A 98 -1.63 -6.94 -22.02
N THR A 99 -2.72 -7.35 -21.36
CA THR A 99 -2.74 -7.69 -19.93
C THR A 99 -1.83 -8.88 -19.63
N VAL A 100 -1.89 -9.95 -20.43
CA VAL A 100 -1.04 -11.14 -20.22
C VAL A 100 0.43 -10.81 -20.47
N ILE A 101 0.75 -10.13 -21.58
CA ILE A 101 2.14 -9.78 -21.94
C ILE A 101 2.75 -8.85 -20.88
N SER A 102 2.02 -7.82 -20.45
CA SER A 102 2.50 -6.90 -19.42
C SER A 102 2.74 -7.61 -18.09
N MET A 103 1.91 -8.59 -17.73
CA MET A 103 2.12 -9.42 -16.54
C MET A 103 3.35 -10.33 -16.65
N LEU A 104 3.61 -10.91 -17.84
CA LEU A 104 4.84 -11.67 -18.11
C LEU A 104 6.09 -10.77 -18.03
N LEU A 105 6.01 -9.55 -18.55
CA LEU A 105 7.11 -8.57 -18.47
C LEU A 105 7.39 -8.13 -17.03
N ALA A 106 6.33 -7.88 -16.24
CA ALA A 106 6.48 -7.56 -14.81
C ALA A 106 7.13 -8.71 -14.04
N PHE A 107 6.72 -9.95 -14.32
CA PHE A 107 7.33 -11.14 -13.72
C PHE A 107 8.79 -11.33 -14.14
N ALA A 108 9.11 -11.13 -15.43
CA ALA A 108 10.49 -11.19 -15.91
C ALA A 108 11.37 -10.11 -15.26
N GLY A 109 10.86 -8.89 -15.14
CA GLY A 109 11.52 -7.79 -14.43
C GLY A 109 11.80 -8.15 -12.96
N TYR A 110 10.80 -8.70 -12.27
CA TYR A 110 10.95 -9.20 -10.91
C TYR A 110 12.08 -10.22 -10.80
N ARG A 111 12.14 -11.24 -11.67
CA ARG A 111 13.20 -12.27 -11.63
C ARG A 111 14.59 -11.69 -11.85
N ILE A 112 14.76 -10.76 -12.80
CA ILE A 112 16.05 -10.10 -13.07
C ILE A 112 16.55 -9.32 -11.86
N ILE A 113 15.62 -8.69 -11.12
CA ILE A 113 15.95 -7.87 -9.96
C ILE A 113 16.17 -8.74 -8.73
N SER A 114 15.31 -9.72 -8.49
CA SER A 114 15.39 -10.60 -7.32
C SER A 114 16.72 -11.35 -7.25
N ASP A 115 17.22 -11.82 -8.40
CA ASP A 115 18.49 -12.55 -8.46
C ASP A 115 19.72 -11.69 -8.06
N LYS A 116 19.55 -10.36 -7.89
CA LYS A 116 20.62 -9.46 -7.41
C LYS A 116 20.53 -9.14 -5.91
N TYR A 117 19.38 -9.42 -5.28
CA TYR A 117 19.05 -8.99 -3.92
C TYR A 117 18.65 -10.14 -2.99
N VAL A 118 18.59 -11.37 -3.53
CA VAL A 118 18.41 -12.65 -2.83
C VAL A 118 19.65 -13.50 -3.09
#